data_AF-W1X7H2-F1
#
_entry.id   AF-W1X7H2-F1
#
_cell.length_a   1.000
_cell.length_b   1.000
_cell.length_c   1.000
_cell.angle_alpha   90.00
_cell.angle_beta   90.00
_cell.angle_gamma   90.00
#
_symmetry.space_group_name_H-M   'P 1'
#
loop_
_entity.id
_entity.type
_entity.pdbx_description
1 polymer ?
#
loop_
_entity_poly.entity_id
_entity_poly.type
_entity_poly.pdbx_seq_one_letter_code
_entity_poly.pdbx_strand_id
1 'polypeptide(L)'
;SILIVFIVLLAVHKGHAPIRSVSRQIQNITSKDLDVRLDPQTVPIELEQLVLSFNHMIERIEDVFTRQSNFSADIAHEIRTPITNLITQPEIALSQSRSQKELEDVLYSNLEELTRMAKMVSDMLFLAQADNNQLIPEKKMLNLADEVGKVFDFFEALAEDRGVELRFVGDE
;
A
#
# COMPACT_ATOMS: atom_id res chain seq x y z
N SER A 1 50.03 -34.94 -18.20
CA SER A 1 49.46 -33.62 -18.53
C SER A 1 48.01 -33.69 -19.00
N ILE A 2 47.65 -34.48 -20.02
CA ILE A 2 46.27 -34.56 -20.56
C ILE A 2 45.24 -35.04 -19.52
N LEU A 3 45.57 -36.05 -18.71
CA LEU A 3 44.68 -36.57 -17.67
C LEU A 3 44.31 -35.52 -16.60
N ILE A 4 45.27 -34.70 -16.19
CA ILE A 4 45.06 -33.63 -15.20
C ILE A 4 44.12 -32.57 -15.80
N VAL A 5 44.33 -32.18 -17.05
CA VAL A 5 43.46 -31.23 -17.75
C VAL A 5 42.02 -31.77 -17.84
N PHE A 6 41.86 -33.06 -18.13
CA PHE A 6 40.54 -33.70 -18.20
C PHE A 6 39.84 -33.74 -16.83
N ILE A 7 40.56 -34.05 -15.75
CA ILE A 7 40.03 -34.06 -14.38
C ILE A 7 39.63 -32.64 -13.94
N VAL A 8 40.46 -31.63 -14.23
CA VAL A 8 40.16 -30.23 -13.91
C VAL A 8 38.92 -29.76 -14.68
N LEU A 9 38.82 -30.06 -15.98
CA LEU A 9 37.64 -29.72 -16.78
C LEU A 9 36.36 -30.38 -16.24
N LEU A 10 36.41 -31.66 -15.85
CA LEU A 10 35.28 -32.35 -15.25
C LEU A 10 34.89 -31.76 -13.88
N ALA A 11 35.86 -31.43 -13.03
CA ALA A 11 35.63 -30.85 -11.72
C ALA A 11 34.98 -29.46 -11.84
N VAL A 12 35.46 -28.62 -12.75
CA VAL A 12 34.87 -27.30 -13.03
C VAL A 12 33.46 -27.44 -13.60
N HIS A 13 33.24 -28.37 -14.55
CA HIS A 13 31.93 -28.54 -15.16
C HIS A 13 30.87 -29.05 -14.16
N LYS A 14 31.25 -29.98 -13.27
CA LYS A 14 30.39 -30.45 -12.17
C LYS A 14 30.20 -29.38 -11.09
N GLY A 15 31.26 -28.65 -10.75
CA GLY A 15 31.21 -27.58 -9.73
C GLY A 15 30.26 -26.44 -10.09
N HIS A 16 30.04 -26.17 -11.38
CA HIS A 16 29.09 -25.15 -11.85
C HIS A 16 27.65 -25.65 -12.02
N ALA A 17 27.39 -26.95 -11.90
CA ALA A 17 26.03 -27.49 -12.08
C ALA A 17 25.01 -26.93 -11.07
N PRO A 18 25.33 -26.79 -9.76
CA PRO A 18 24.41 -26.21 -8.77
C PRO A 18 24.06 -24.75 -9.07
N ILE A 19 25.04 -23.95 -9.50
CA ILE A 19 24.83 -22.54 -9.89
C ILE A 19 23.87 -22.44 -11.07
N ARG A 20 24.04 -23.28 -12.10
CA ARG A 20 23.12 -23.33 -13.25
C ARG A 20 21.71 -23.74 -12.85
N SER A 21 21.57 -24.64 -11.88
CA SER A 21 20.27 -25.06 -11.35
C SER A 21 19.54 -23.91 -10.65
N VAL A 22 20.22 -23.25 -9.71
CA VAL A 22 19.69 -22.06 -9.02
C VAL A 22 19.34 -20.97 -10.02
N SER A 23 20.23 -20.68 -10.98
CA SER A 23 19.99 -19.66 -12.00
C SER A 23 18.75 -19.97 -12.86
N ARG A 24 18.49 -21.24 -13.20
CA ARG A 24 17.26 -21.62 -13.94
C ARG A 24 16.01 -21.46 -13.10
N GLN A 25 16.07 -21.83 -11.82
CA GLN A 25 14.93 -21.64 -10.92
C GLN A 25 14.60 -20.15 -10.80
N ILE A 26 15.60 -19.31 -10.59
CA ILE A 26 15.44 -17.85 -10.54
C ILE A 26 14.87 -17.29 -11.86
N GLN A 27 15.35 -17.74 -13.01
CA GLN A 27 14.87 -17.28 -14.33
C GLN A 27 13.40 -17.62 -14.60
N ASN A 28 12.85 -18.64 -13.94
CA ASN A 28 11.47 -19.06 -14.10
C ASN A 28 10.51 -18.32 -13.16
N ILE A 29 11.02 -17.57 -12.17
CA ILE A 29 10.18 -16.81 -11.25
C ILE A 29 9.63 -15.59 -11.99
N THR A 30 8.30 -15.50 -12.07
CA THR A 30 7.59 -14.34 -12.61
C THR A 30 6.87 -13.58 -11.49
N SER A 31 6.25 -12.45 -11.81
CA SER A 31 5.39 -11.71 -10.86
C SER A 31 4.22 -12.54 -10.31
N LYS A 32 3.91 -13.70 -10.90
CA LYS A 32 2.86 -14.62 -10.45
C LYS A 32 3.36 -15.71 -9.51
N ASP A 33 4.67 -15.91 -9.43
CA ASP A 33 5.32 -17.04 -8.74
C ASP A 33 6.24 -16.53 -7.61
N LEU A 34 5.87 -15.40 -7.00
CA LEU A 34 6.66 -14.77 -5.93
C LEU A 34 6.64 -15.56 -4.61
N ASP A 35 5.79 -16.57 -4.48
CA ASP A 35 5.71 -17.51 -3.36
C ASP A 35 6.76 -18.63 -3.44
N VAL A 36 7.39 -18.82 -4.61
CA VAL A 36 8.44 -19.83 -4.81
C VAL A 36 9.67 -19.51 -3.94
N ARG A 37 10.21 -20.53 -3.29
CA ARG A 37 11.43 -20.45 -2.48
C ARG A 37 12.45 -21.49 -2.93
N LEU A 38 13.71 -21.08 -2.95
CA LEU A 38 14.83 -21.98 -3.19
C LEU A 38 15.17 -22.71 -1.89
N ASP A 39 15.37 -24.03 -1.96
CA ASP A 39 15.74 -24.84 -0.78
C ASP A 39 17.26 -24.74 -0.51
N PRO A 40 17.69 -24.11 0.61
CA PRO A 40 19.11 -23.99 0.95
C PRO A 40 19.80 -25.34 1.18
N GLN A 41 19.06 -26.41 1.50
CA GLN A 41 19.63 -27.74 1.73
C GLN A 41 19.99 -28.47 0.43
N THR A 42 19.51 -27.97 -0.72
CA THR A 42 19.76 -28.59 -2.05
C THR A 42 21.00 -28.05 -2.76
N VAL A 43 21.68 -27.08 -2.16
CA VAL A 43 22.87 -26.42 -2.73
C VAL A 43 24.11 -26.66 -1.87
N PRO A 44 25.32 -26.57 -2.45
CA PRO A 44 26.56 -26.55 -1.68
C PRO A 44 26.57 -25.43 -0.64
N ILE A 45 27.28 -25.63 0.47
CA ILE A 45 27.37 -24.68 1.59
C ILE A 45 27.82 -23.28 1.15
N GLU A 46 28.64 -23.18 0.10
CA GLU A 46 29.10 -21.92 -0.47
C GLU A 46 27.96 -21.09 -1.11
N LEU A 47 26.86 -21.74 -1.52
CA LEU A 47 25.69 -21.09 -2.12
C LEU A 47 24.52 -20.93 -1.15
N GLU A 48 24.59 -21.51 0.04
CA GLU A 48 23.51 -21.47 1.04
C GLU A 48 23.13 -20.02 1.39
N GLN A 49 24.13 -19.19 1.70
CA GLN A 49 23.92 -17.77 2.01
C GLN A 49 23.34 -16.97 0.84
N LEU A 50 23.70 -17.32 -0.40
CA LEU A 50 23.14 -16.68 -1.60
C LEU A 50 21.65 -17.03 -1.75
N VAL A 51 21.30 -18.31 -1.57
CA VAL A 51 19.92 -18.79 -1.59
C VAL A 51 19.08 -18.10 -0.52
N LEU A 52 19.58 -18.02 0.71
CA LEU A 52 18.90 -17.31 1.80
C LEU A 52 18.70 -15.82 1.49
N SER A 53 19.74 -15.15 1.00
CA SER A 53 19.66 -13.73 0.61
C SER A 53 18.66 -13.50 -0.53
N PHE A 54 18.60 -14.41 -1.50
CA PHE A 54 17.63 -14.36 -2.58
C PHE A 54 16.20 -14.55 -2.08
N ASN A 55 15.96 -15.54 -1.20
CA ASN A 55 14.65 -15.77 -0.60
C ASN A 55 14.17 -14.56 0.18
N HIS A 56 15.03 -13.91 0.97
CA HIS A 56 14.68 -12.66 1.67
C HIS A 56 14.38 -11.50 0.72
N MET A 57 15.10 -11.40 -0.39
CA MET A 57 14.82 -10.38 -1.41
C MET A 57 13.44 -10.59 -2.04
N ILE A 58 13.11 -11.83 -2.44
CA ILE A 58 11.80 -12.16 -3.02
C ILE A 58 10.67 -12.00 -2.00
N GLU A 59 10.87 -12.38 -0.74
CA GLU A 59 9.90 -12.16 0.34
C GLU A 59 9.53 -10.68 0.49
N ARG A 60 10.52 -9.78 0.42
CA ARG A 60 10.27 -8.33 0.43
C ARG A 60 9.51 -7.85 -0.80
N ILE A 61 9.78 -8.43 -1.97
CA ILE A 61 9.07 -8.09 -3.22
C ILE A 61 7.61 -8.59 -3.16
N GLU A 62 7.39 -9.79 -2.63
CA GLU A 62 6.06 -10.38 -2.43
C GLU A 62 5.21 -9.55 -1.47
N ASP A 63 5.76 -9.12 -0.34
CA ASP A 63 5.07 -8.25 0.62
C ASP A 63 4.65 -6.92 -0.03
N VAL A 64 5.54 -6.28 -0.78
CA VAL A 64 5.23 -5.03 -1.50
C VAL A 64 4.14 -5.26 -2.56
N PHE A 65 4.24 -6.32 -3.36
CA PHE A 65 3.26 -6.62 -4.41
C PHE A 65 1.88 -6.96 -3.82
N THR A 66 1.85 -7.73 -2.73
CA THR A 66 0.61 -8.11 -2.04
C THR A 66 -0.09 -6.88 -1.47
N ARG A 67 0.65 -5.99 -0.79
CA ARG A 67 0.10 -4.72 -0.28
C ARG A 67 -0.43 -3.84 -1.41
N GLN A 68 0.32 -3.69 -2.51
CA GLN A 68 -0.11 -2.90 -3.66
C GLN A 68 -1.39 -3.47 -4.30
N SER A 69 -1.48 -4.80 -4.44
CA SER A 69 -2.65 -5.48 -4.99
C SER A 69 -3.88 -5.28 -4.11
N ASN A 70 -3.75 -5.52 -2.80
CA ASN A 70 -4.84 -5.33 -1.84
C ASN A 70 -5.30 -3.88 -1.81
N PHE A 71 -4.36 -2.93 -1.73
CA PHE A 71 -4.66 -1.50 -1.78
C PHE A 71 -5.43 -1.13 -3.06
N SER A 72 -4.98 -1.60 -4.22
CA SER A 72 -5.66 -1.32 -5.49
C SER A 72 -7.08 -1.90 -5.55
N ALA A 73 -7.28 -3.09 -4.96
CA ALA A 73 -8.60 -3.72 -4.86
C ALA A 73 -9.52 -2.93 -3.92
N ASP A 74 -9.02 -2.53 -2.76
CA ASP A 74 -9.77 -1.75 -1.77
C ASP A 74 -10.22 -0.41 -2.36
N ILE A 75 -9.32 0.31 -3.05
CA ILE A 75 -9.65 1.55 -3.78
C ILE A 75 -10.76 1.31 -4.80
N ALA A 76 -10.62 0.27 -5.62
CA ALA A 76 -11.60 -0.01 -6.66
C ALA A 76 -12.98 -0.31 -6.07
N HIS A 77 -13.04 -0.95 -4.91
CA HIS A 77 -14.28 -1.19 -4.18
C HIS A 77 -14.84 0.09 -3.55
N GLU A 78 -14.02 0.88 -2.87
CA GLU A 78 -14.44 2.12 -2.22
C GLU A 78 -14.93 3.18 -3.21
N ILE A 79 -14.35 3.26 -4.41
CA ILE A 79 -14.76 4.21 -5.46
C ILE A 79 -16.01 3.73 -6.22
N ARG A 80 -16.22 2.42 -6.35
CA ARG A 80 -17.35 1.87 -7.14
C ARG A 80 -18.70 2.32 -6.59
N THR A 81 -18.87 2.27 -5.27
CA THR A 81 -20.12 2.62 -4.57
C THR A 81 -20.53 4.08 -4.79
N PRO A 82 -19.71 5.10 -4.47
CA PRO A 82 -20.07 6.50 -4.67
C PRO A 82 -20.24 6.84 -6.15
N ILE A 83 -19.46 6.26 -7.07
CA ILE A 83 -19.70 6.42 -8.52
C ILE A 83 -21.08 5.91 -8.92
N THR A 84 -21.48 4.73 -8.41
CA THR A 84 -22.80 4.16 -8.70
C THR A 84 -23.90 5.07 -8.19
N ASN A 85 -23.75 5.63 -6.98
CA ASN A 85 -24.71 6.57 -6.40
C ASN A 85 -24.79 7.89 -7.21
N LEU A 86 -23.64 8.43 -7.62
CA LEU A 86 -23.56 9.66 -8.42
C LEU A 86 -24.24 9.54 -9.79
N ILE A 87 -24.32 8.32 -10.34
CA ILE A 87 -25.00 8.04 -11.61
C ILE A 87 -26.49 7.76 -11.36
N THR A 88 -26.81 6.87 -10.42
CA THR A 88 -28.17 6.35 -10.24
C THR A 88 -29.12 7.37 -9.61
N GLN A 89 -28.65 8.23 -8.70
CA GLN A 89 -29.49 9.25 -8.07
C GLN A 89 -30.05 10.26 -9.09
N PRO A 90 -29.22 10.88 -9.97
CA PRO A 90 -29.73 11.67 -11.08
C PRO A 90 -30.63 10.91 -12.04
N GLU A 91 -30.31 9.66 -12.40
CA GLU A 91 -31.16 8.86 -13.30
C GLU A 91 -32.58 8.69 -12.74
N ILE A 92 -32.70 8.36 -11.45
CA ILE A 92 -33.99 8.22 -10.77
C ILE A 92 -34.72 9.57 -10.63
N ALA A 93 -33.97 10.65 -10.41
CA ALA A 93 -34.52 11.99 -10.32
C ALA A 93 -35.08 12.47 -11.68
N LEU A 94 -34.41 12.11 -12.78
CA LEU A 94 -34.79 12.45 -14.15
C LEU A 94 -35.87 11.54 -14.75
N SER A 95 -36.10 10.36 -14.16
CA SER A 95 -37.07 9.38 -14.71
C SER A 95 -38.54 9.78 -14.51
N GLN A 96 -38.83 10.79 -13.70
CA GLN A 96 -40.19 11.23 -13.36
C GLN A 96 -40.22 12.71 -12.98
N SER A 97 -41.38 13.35 -13.05
CA SER A 97 -41.54 14.73 -12.57
C SER A 97 -41.29 14.80 -11.06
N ARG A 98 -40.37 15.68 -10.66
CA ARG A 98 -40.00 15.96 -9.27
C ARG A 98 -40.24 17.41 -8.92
N SER A 99 -40.48 17.67 -7.63
CA SER A 99 -40.47 19.03 -7.11
C SER A 99 -39.06 19.62 -7.16
N GLN A 100 -38.96 20.96 -7.17
CA GLN A 100 -37.68 21.64 -7.09
C GLN A 100 -36.87 21.21 -5.86
N LYS A 101 -37.53 21.04 -4.71
CA LYS A 101 -36.89 20.61 -3.47
C LYS A 101 -36.24 19.23 -3.58
N GLU A 102 -36.94 18.26 -4.19
CA GLU A 102 -36.37 16.92 -4.40
C GLU A 102 -35.15 16.94 -5.34
N LEU A 103 -35.14 17.81 -6.35
CA LEU A 103 -33.97 18.00 -7.22
C LEU A 103 -32.80 18.64 -6.48
N GLU A 104 -33.06 19.65 -5.64
CA GLU A 104 -32.06 20.26 -4.77
C GLU A 104 -31.45 19.24 -3.81
N ASP A 105 -32.28 18.39 -3.18
CA ASP A 105 -31.81 17.32 -2.28
C ASP A 105 -30.88 16.33 -3.01
N VAL A 106 -31.20 15.95 -4.26
CA VAL A 106 -30.34 15.11 -5.10
C VAL A 106 -29.02 15.80 -5.44
N LEU A 107 -29.04 17.10 -5.73
CA LEU A 107 -27.81 17.87 -5.99
C LEU A 107 -26.93 17.97 -4.74
N TYR A 108 -27.51 18.20 -3.57
CA TYR A 108 -26.77 18.22 -2.30
C TYR A 108 -26.15 16.86 -1.98
N SER A 109 -26.91 15.78 -2.14
CA SER A 109 -26.41 14.40 -1.98
C SER A 109 -25.23 14.10 -2.91
N ASN A 110 -25.34 14.47 -4.19
CA ASN A 110 -24.24 14.31 -5.15
C ASN A 110 -23.01 15.16 -4.78
N LEU A 111 -23.22 16.40 -4.34
CA LEU A 111 -22.13 17.28 -3.90
C LEU A 111 -21.39 16.69 -2.70
N GLU A 112 -22.12 16.09 -1.77
CA GLU A 112 -21.57 15.41 -0.60
C GLU A 112 -20.70 14.21 -1.01
N GLU A 113 -21.19 13.37 -1.93
CA GLU A 113 -20.41 12.25 -2.48
C GLU A 113 -19.16 12.71 -3.24
N LEU A 114 -19.27 13.74 -4.08
CA LEU A 114 -18.11 14.31 -4.78
C LEU A 114 -17.07 14.86 -3.79
N THR A 115 -17.52 15.50 -2.71
CA THR A 115 -16.63 16.02 -1.66
C THR A 115 -15.93 14.89 -0.91
N ARG A 116 -16.64 13.80 -0.59
CA ARG A 116 -16.06 12.58 -0.03
C ARG A 116 -14.99 11.98 -0.94
N MET A 117 -15.31 11.82 -2.23
CA MET A 117 -14.38 11.27 -3.22
C MET A 117 -13.14 12.15 -3.38
N ALA A 118 -13.30 13.48 -3.40
CA ALA A 118 -12.17 14.42 -3.47
C ALA A 118 -11.24 14.28 -2.25
N LYS A 119 -11.81 14.14 -1.05
CA LYS A 119 -11.04 13.89 0.18
C LYS A 119 -10.29 12.55 0.10
N MET A 120 -10.97 11.48 -0.32
CA MET A 120 -10.37 10.15 -0.48
C MET A 120 -9.17 10.19 -1.45
N VAL A 121 -9.29 10.88 -2.59
CA VAL A 121 -8.19 11.06 -3.54
C VAL A 121 -7.03 11.85 -2.91
N SER A 122 -7.32 12.90 -2.15
CA SER A 122 -6.30 13.67 -1.43
C SER A 122 -5.57 12.82 -0.39
N ASP A 123 -6.29 12.01 0.38
CA ASP A 123 -5.73 11.12 1.39
C ASP A 123 -4.84 10.04 0.73
N MET A 124 -5.26 9.49 -0.42
CA MET A 124 -4.45 8.55 -1.20
C MET A 124 -3.17 9.17 -1.75
N LEU A 125 -3.24 10.40 -2.25
CA LEU A 125 -2.05 11.12 -2.72
C LEU A 125 -1.08 11.38 -1.56
N PHE A 126 -1.60 11.75 -0.39
CA PHE A 126 -0.81 11.95 0.81
C PHE A 126 -0.09 10.65 1.24
N LEU A 127 -0.81 9.53 1.30
CA LEU A 127 -0.22 8.23 1.65
C LEU A 127 0.84 7.79 0.63
N ALA A 128 0.57 7.95 -0.67
CA ALA A 128 1.55 7.63 -1.71
C ALA A 128 2.83 8.48 -1.60
N GLN A 129 2.72 9.76 -1.21
CA GLN A 129 3.88 10.62 -0.96
C GLN A 129 4.64 10.20 0.32
N ALA A 130 3.92 9.74 1.35
CA ALA A 130 4.52 9.24 2.58
C ALA A 130 5.35 7.98 2.33
N ASP A 131 4.79 7.00 1.60
CA ASP A 131 5.43 5.71 1.32
C ASP A 131 6.70 5.85 0.46
N ASN A 132 6.75 6.86 -0.41
CA ASN A 132 7.91 7.14 -1.25
C ASN A 132 8.98 8.00 -0.54
N ASN A 133 8.91 8.18 0.78
CA ASN A 133 9.77 9.08 1.56
C ASN A 133 9.81 10.53 1.01
N GLN A 134 8.78 10.94 0.25
CA GLN A 134 8.70 12.28 -0.34
C GLN A 134 8.18 13.31 0.67
N LEU A 135 7.47 12.86 1.70
CA LEU A 135 7.13 13.68 2.86
C LEU A 135 8.29 13.65 3.87
N ILE A 136 9.20 14.63 3.76
CA ILE A 136 10.23 14.87 4.77
C ILE A 136 9.64 15.87 5.77
N PRO A 137 9.19 15.44 6.96
CA PRO A 137 8.63 16.36 7.94
C PRO A 137 9.70 17.33 8.43
N GLU A 138 9.35 18.61 8.49
CA GLU A 138 10.20 19.62 9.12
C GLU A 138 10.27 19.34 10.63
N LYS A 139 11.47 19.04 11.11
CA LYS A 139 11.71 18.82 12.53
C LYS A 139 11.97 20.16 13.21
N LYS A 140 11.00 20.62 14.00
CA LYS A 140 11.13 21.80 14.87
C LYS A 140 10.79 21.43 16.30
N MET A 141 11.33 22.17 17.28
CA MET A 141 10.84 22.06 18.66
C MET A 141 9.43 22.64 18.73
N LEU A 142 8.58 21.96 19.49
CA LEU A 142 7.16 22.25 19.62
C LEU A 142 6.83 22.25 21.12
N ASN A 143 6.01 23.21 21.58
CA ASN A 143 5.31 23.05 22.85
C ASN A 143 4.07 22.20 22.59
N LEU A 144 4.00 21.02 23.20
CA LEU A 144 2.87 20.11 23.02
C LEU A 144 1.59 20.66 23.63
N ALA A 145 1.65 21.40 24.75
CA ALA A 145 0.47 22.01 25.36
C ALA A 145 -0.17 23.03 24.41
N ASP A 146 0.66 23.88 23.77
CA ASP A 146 0.18 24.87 22.80
C ASP A 146 -0.45 24.22 21.56
N GLU A 147 0.16 23.17 21.00
CA GLU A 147 -0.40 22.48 19.82
C GLU A 147 -1.67 21.70 20.15
N VAL A 148 -1.75 21.08 21.33
CA VAL A 148 -2.97 20.40 21.77
C VAL A 148 -4.08 21.41 22.07
N GLY A 149 -3.75 22.57 22.64
CA GLY A 149 -4.71 23.67 22.85
C GLY A 149 -5.40 24.09 21.54
N LYS A 150 -4.65 24.28 20.46
CA LYS A 150 -5.24 24.60 19.13
C LYS A 150 -6.22 23.53 18.64
N VAL A 151 -5.94 22.25 18.92
CA VAL A 151 -6.83 21.15 18.55
C VAL A 151 -8.10 21.19 19.41
N PHE A 152 -7.98 21.50 20.70
CA PHE A 152 -9.14 21.69 21.59
C PHE A 152 -10.02 22.84 21.10
N ASP A 153 -9.43 24.01 20.82
CA ASP A 153 -10.15 25.18 20.30
C ASP A 153 -10.89 24.86 18.99
N PHE A 154 -10.25 24.10 18.09
CA PHE A 154 -10.87 23.70 16.83
C PHE A 154 -12.09 22.79 17.02
N PHE A 155 -12.07 21.91 18.02
CA PHE A 155 -13.14 20.93 18.26
C PHE A 155 -14.14 21.34 19.35
N GLU A 156 -13.92 22.45 20.06
CA GLU A 156 -14.75 22.91 21.19
C GLU A 156 -16.24 22.99 20.81
N ALA A 157 -16.56 23.69 19.72
CA ALA A 157 -17.93 23.84 19.25
C ALA A 157 -18.60 22.49 18.93
N LEU A 158 -17.85 21.55 18.32
CA LEU A 158 -18.38 20.21 18.01
C LEU A 158 -18.55 19.34 19.26
N ALA A 159 -17.66 19.50 20.24
CA ALA A 159 -17.70 18.79 21.50
C ALA A 159 -18.92 19.24 22.32
N GLU A 160 -19.17 20.55 22.39
CA GLU A 160 -20.38 21.11 23.02
C GLU A 160 -21.66 20.59 22.37
N ASP A 161 -21.74 20.65 21.04
CA ASP A 161 -22.92 20.22 20.27
C ASP A 161 -23.25 18.73 20.49
N ARG A 162 -22.24 17.92 20.82
CA ARG A 162 -22.36 16.49 21.12
C ARG A 162 -22.38 16.15 22.61
N GLY A 163 -22.26 17.14 23.50
CA GLY A 163 -22.20 16.93 24.94
C GLY A 163 -20.97 16.14 25.41
N VAL A 164 -19.84 16.30 24.73
CA VAL A 164 -18.55 15.65 25.04
C VAL A 164 -17.64 16.66 25.74
N GLU A 165 -17.05 16.27 26.87
CA GLU A 165 -16.04 17.08 27.57
C GLU A 165 -14.64 16.73 27.05
N LEU A 166 -13.86 17.75 26.65
CA LEU A 166 -12.45 17.59 26.30
C LEU A 166 -11.59 17.88 27.53
N ARG A 167 -10.71 16.94 27.92
CA ARG A 167 -9.78 17.11 29.04
C ARG A 167 -8.33 16.90 28.59
N PHE A 168 -7.48 17.89 28.84
CA PHE A 168 -6.03 17.75 28.68
C PHE A 168 -5.42 17.08 29.92
N VAL A 169 -4.54 16.10 29.71
CA VAL A 169 -3.77 15.42 30.77
C VAL A 169 -2.32 15.34 30.34
N GLY A 170 -1.47 16.18 30.93
CA GLY A 170 -0.05 16.28 30.63
C GLY A 170 0.58 17.48 31.36
N ASP A 171 1.92 17.54 31.36
CA ASP A 171 2.65 18.71 31.84
C ASP A 171 2.51 19.87 30.82
N GLU A 172 2.46 21.11 31.32
CA GLU A 172 2.42 22.35 30.52
C GLU A 172 3.63 22.53 29.58
#